data_AF-A0DJ58-F1
#
_entry.id   AF-A0DJ58-F1
#
_cell.length_a   1.000
_cell.length_b   1.000
_cell.length_c   1.000
_cell.angle_alpha   90.00
_cell.angle_beta   90.00
_cell.angle_gamma   90.00
#
_symmetry.space_group_name_H-M   'P 1'
#
loop_
_entity.id
_entity.type
_entity.pdbx_description
1 polymer ?
#
loop_
_entity_poly.entity_id
_entity_poly.type
_entity_poly.pdbx_seq_one_letter_code
_entity_poly.pdbx_strand_id
1 'polypeptide(L)'
;MVNQGRTTLRRNQRGIRVNILDCVLHADAIHRGGGQIIPTARRLYYACELTAQPRLQEPVFLAEITAPNDATGGVYNCLNTRRGTVIEEEQVAGTPLSVVRAHLPVAESFGFTAHLRGMTQGQAFPQCVFDHWAIVNGNPLEAGSKVNELVLSIRKRKGIKVQLPDLNEYLDKL
;
A
#
# COMPACT_ATOMS: atom_id res chain seq x y z
N MET A 1 7.03 -3.24 -15.46
CA MET A 1 6.74 -3.79 -14.11
C MET A 1 8.05 -4.38 -13.58
N VAL A 2 8.68 -3.78 -12.56
CA VAL A 2 9.91 -4.35 -11.97
C VAL A 2 9.49 -5.45 -11.02
N ASN A 3 9.74 -6.71 -11.40
CA ASN A 3 9.41 -7.86 -10.56
C ASN A 3 10.37 -7.90 -9.36
N GLN A 4 9.80 -7.78 -8.16
CA GLN A 4 10.45 -7.92 -6.84
C GLN A 4 11.50 -6.84 -6.46
N GLY A 5 11.06 -5.77 -5.81
CA GLY A 5 11.93 -4.91 -5.00
C GLY A 5 12.39 -5.66 -3.75
N ARG A 6 13.64 -6.15 -3.71
CA ARG A 6 14.18 -6.91 -2.56
C ARG A 6 14.48 -6.03 -1.36
N THR A 7 14.53 -4.73 -1.56
CA THR A 7 15.07 -3.73 -0.64
C THR A 7 14.12 -3.52 0.55
N THR A 8 12.83 -3.36 0.29
CA THR A 8 11.81 -3.15 1.33
C THR A 8 11.08 -4.43 1.72
N LEU A 9 10.39 -5.10 0.78
CA LEU A 9 9.46 -6.19 1.14
C LEU A 9 9.47 -7.42 0.20
N ARG A 10 10.32 -7.48 -0.83
CA ARG A 10 10.20 -8.49 -1.91
C ARG A 10 8.77 -8.54 -2.46
N ARG A 11 8.26 -7.36 -2.84
CA ARG A 11 6.97 -7.20 -3.52
C ARG A 11 7.18 -6.53 -4.87
N ASN A 12 6.19 -6.62 -5.74
CA ASN A 12 6.20 -5.87 -6.99
C ASN A 12 6.10 -4.38 -6.68
N GLN A 13 6.87 -3.60 -7.42
CA GLN A 13 6.90 -2.16 -7.28
C GLN A 13 5.90 -1.51 -8.23
N ARG A 14 5.28 -0.41 -7.79
CA ARG A 14 4.26 0.33 -8.54
C ARG A 14 4.62 1.81 -8.58
N GLY A 15 4.44 2.44 -9.74
CA GLY A 15 4.69 3.88 -9.91
C GLY A 15 6.16 4.30 -9.84
N ILE A 16 7.12 3.39 -10.05
CA ILE A 16 8.55 3.72 -10.05
C ILE A 16 9.01 4.05 -11.47
N ARG A 17 9.66 5.20 -11.63
CA ARG A 17 10.43 5.59 -12.80
C ARG A 17 11.91 5.61 -12.43
N VAL A 18 12.74 4.95 -13.23
CA VAL A 18 14.19 5.02 -13.10
C VAL A 18 14.75 5.66 -14.35
N ASN A 19 15.63 6.65 -14.19
CA ASN A 19 16.36 7.27 -15.27
C ASN A 19 17.82 6.80 -15.19
N ILE A 20 18.32 6.15 -16.24
CA ILE A 20 19.75 5.82 -16.36
C ILE A 20 20.44 7.07 -16.89
N LEU A 21 21.31 7.67 -16.07
CA LEU A 21 22.00 8.92 -16.42
C LEU A 21 23.25 8.66 -17.24
N ASP A 22 24.04 7.66 -16.83
CA ASP A 22 25.28 7.29 -17.48
C ASP A 22 25.58 5.79 -17.27
N CYS A 23 26.43 5.22 -18.12
CA CYS A 23 26.87 3.84 -18.05
C CYS A 23 28.28 3.69 -18.63
N VAL A 24 29.24 3.34 -17.78
CA VAL A 24 30.60 3.00 -18.20
C VAL A 24 30.74 1.49 -18.30
N LEU A 25 31.13 1.00 -19.47
CA LEU A 25 31.27 -0.43 -19.76
C LEU A 25 32.70 -0.77 -20.16
N HIS A 26 33.11 -2.00 -19.87
CA HIS A 26 34.36 -2.55 -20.40
C HIS A 26 34.35 -2.55 -21.94
N ALA A 27 35.53 -2.40 -22.55
CA ALA A 27 35.70 -2.37 -24.00
C ALA A 27 35.26 -3.70 -24.66
N ASP A 28 35.76 -4.82 -24.13
CA ASP A 28 35.47 -6.14 -24.68
C ASP A 28 34.10 -6.70 -24.27
N ALA A 29 33.37 -7.24 -25.24
CA ALA A 29 32.04 -7.80 -25.04
C ALA A 29 31.99 -8.99 -24.06
N ILE A 30 33.08 -9.78 -23.99
CA ILE A 30 33.20 -10.94 -23.09
C ILE A 30 33.12 -10.55 -21.61
N HIS A 31 33.50 -9.32 -21.26
CA HIS A 31 33.51 -8.80 -19.88
C HIS A 31 32.24 -8.05 -19.49
N ARG A 32 31.24 -7.98 -20.39
CA ARG A 32 29.97 -7.24 -20.18
C ARG A 32 28.75 -8.04 -20.61
N GLY A 33 28.82 -9.37 -20.47
CA GLY A 33 27.66 -10.25 -20.66
C GLY A 33 26.56 -10.01 -19.62
N GLY A 34 25.42 -10.66 -19.81
CA GLY A 34 24.26 -10.52 -18.91
C GLY A 34 24.56 -10.87 -17.45
N GLY A 35 25.50 -11.80 -17.20
CA GLY A 35 25.95 -12.15 -15.86
C GLY A 35 26.66 -11.02 -15.11
N GLN A 36 27.17 -10.01 -15.81
CA GLN A 36 27.79 -8.81 -15.23
C GLN A 36 26.79 -7.65 -15.18
N ILE A 37 26.04 -7.41 -16.25
CA ILE A 37 25.12 -6.27 -16.34
C ILE A 37 23.91 -6.42 -15.40
N ILE A 38 23.27 -7.59 -15.38
CA ILE A 38 22.05 -7.83 -14.61
C ILE A 38 22.25 -7.60 -13.09
N PRO A 39 23.26 -8.18 -12.42
CA PRO A 39 23.45 -7.94 -10.99
C PRO A 39 23.82 -6.48 -10.69
N THR A 40 24.63 -5.83 -11.54
CA THR A 40 24.99 -4.41 -11.38
C THR A 40 23.76 -3.51 -11.50
N ALA A 41 22.96 -3.68 -12.56
CA ALA A 41 21.71 -2.94 -12.73
C ALA A 41 20.74 -3.19 -11.57
N ARG A 42 20.63 -4.43 -11.09
CA ARG A 42 19.77 -4.78 -9.94
C ARG A 42 20.24 -4.09 -8.65
N ARG A 43 21.55 -4.06 -8.36
CA ARG A 43 22.11 -3.34 -7.20
C ARG A 43 21.82 -1.85 -7.31
N LEU A 44 22.05 -1.26 -8.49
CA LEU A 44 21.75 0.15 -8.78
C LEU A 44 20.28 0.47 -8.52
N TYR A 45 19.34 -0.34 -9.00
CA TYR A 45 17.91 -0.11 -8.76
C TYR A 45 17.54 -0.15 -7.27
N TYR A 46 18.18 -1.01 -6.48
CA TYR A 46 17.96 -1.07 -5.03
C TYR A 46 18.54 0.16 -4.31
N ALA A 47 19.71 0.64 -4.71
CA ALA A 47 20.27 1.89 -4.21
C ALA A 47 19.36 3.11 -4.53
N CYS A 48 18.86 3.18 -5.77
CA CYS A 48 17.91 4.21 -6.18
C CYS A 48 16.60 4.15 -5.39
N GLU A 49 16.07 2.94 -5.11
CA GLU A 49 14.86 2.80 -4.30
C GLU A 49 15.05 3.36 -2.89
N LEU A 50 16.15 3.04 -2.22
CA LEU A 50 16.42 3.50 -0.85
C LEU A 50 16.58 5.02 -0.77
N THR A 51 17.26 5.61 -1.76
CA THR A 51 17.51 7.05 -1.82
C THR A 51 16.27 7.85 -2.23
N ALA A 52 15.32 7.23 -2.93
CA ALA A 52 14.06 7.85 -3.37
C ALA A 52 12.95 7.87 -2.29
N GLN A 53 13.27 7.59 -1.02
CA GLN A 53 12.31 7.56 0.10
C GLN A 53 11.08 6.67 -0.20
N PRO A 54 11.25 5.34 -0.27
CA PRO A 54 10.19 4.45 -0.69
C PRO A 54 8.98 4.55 0.25
N ARG A 55 7.78 4.35 -0.30
CA ARG A 55 6.51 4.37 0.44
C ARG A 55 5.74 3.08 0.21
N LEU A 56 4.96 2.67 1.20
CA LEU A 56 4.00 1.58 1.04
C LEU A 56 2.70 2.10 0.44
N GLN A 57 2.05 1.26 -0.36
CA GLN A 57 0.69 1.49 -0.82
C GLN A 57 -0.22 0.43 -0.20
N GLU A 58 -1.38 0.87 0.31
CA GLU A 58 -2.46 -0.01 0.74
C GLU A 58 -3.61 0.03 -0.27
N PRO A 59 -4.30 -1.10 -0.52
CA PRO A 59 -5.48 -1.08 -1.35
C PRO A 59 -6.66 -0.49 -0.56
N VAL A 60 -7.51 0.26 -1.26
CA VAL A 60 -8.68 0.94 -0.71
C VAL A 60 -9.92 0.49 -1.49
N PHE A 61 -10.98 0.18 -0.74
CA PHE A 61 -12.30 -0.08 -1.29
C PHE A 61 -13.10 1.21 -1.44
N LEU A 62 -13.93 1.27 -2.46
CA LEU A 62 -15.13 2.09 -2.47
C LEU A 62 -16.23 1.25 -1.81
N ALA A 63 -16.60 1.63 -0.60
CA ALA A 63 -17.70 1.06 0.16
C ALA A 63 -18.97 1.86 -0.11
N GLU A 64 -19.97 1.22 -0.72
CA GLU A 64 -21.31 1.74 -0.88
C GLU A 64 -22.20 1.09 0.17
N ILE A 65 -22.84 1.90 1.03
CA ILE A 65 -23.60 1.40 2.17
C ILE A 65 -25.01 1.97 2.08
N THR A 66 -25.98 1.09 1.87
CA THR A 66 -27.40 1.46 1.85
C THR A 66 -27.98 1.22 3.24
N ALA A 67 -28.56 2.25 3.86
CA ALA A 67 -29.19 2.15 5.16
C ALA A 67 -30.40 3.10 5.27
N PRO A 68 -31.40 2.81 6.12
CA PRO A 68 -32.43 3.79 6.46
C PRO A 68 -31.83 5.05 7.10
N ASN A 69 -32.47 6.20 6.90
CA ASN A 69 -32.03 7.50 7.46
C ASN A 69 -31.80 7.46 8.98
N ASP A 70 -32.59 6.67 9.71
CA ASP A 70 -32.45 6.53 11.17
C ASP A 70 -31.20 5.74 11.59
N ALA A 71 -30.63 4.96 10.67
CA ALA A 71 -29.47 4.10 10.90
C ALA A 71 -28.15 4.67 10.32
N THR A 72 -28.19 5.77 9.57
CA THR A 72 -27.00 6.39 8.95
C THR A 72 -25.97 6.82 10.00
N GLY A 73 -26.40 7.28 11.17
CA GLY A 73 -25.49 7.59 12.29
C GLY A 73 -24.62 6.40 12.70
N GLY A 74 -25.16 5.18 12.66
CA GLY A 74 -24.41 3.95 12.90
C GLY A 74 -23.38 3.65 11.81
N VAL A 75 -23.68 4.00 10.55
CA VAL A 75 -22.75 3.90 9.41
C VAL A 75 -21.55 4.83 9.62
N TYR A 76 -21.79 6.10 9.95
CA TYR A 76 -20.73 7.07 10.22
C TYR A 76 -19.82 6.63 11.38
N ASN A 77 -20.38 6.15 12.48
CA ASN A 77 -19.62 5.63 13.62
C ASN A 77 -18.76 4.42 13.23
N CYS A 78 -19.30 3.52 12.39
CA CYS A 78 -18.57 2.36 11.90
C CYS A 78 -17.39 2.76 11.00
N LEU A 79 -17.57 3.74 10.11
CA LEU A 79 -16.52 4.22 9.22
C LEU A 79 -15.42 4.97 9.98
N ASN A 80 -15.78 5.85 10.92
CA ASN A 80 -14.82 6.65 11.69
C ASN A 80 -13.84 5.79 12.51
N THR A 81 -14.30 4.67 13.06
CA THR A 81 -13.44 3.74 13.82
C THR A 81 -12.47 2.94 12.93
N ARG A 82 -12.68 2.95 11.60
CA ARG A 82 -11.96 2.12 10.61
C ARG A 82 -11.21 2.92 9.56
N ARG A 83 -10.86 4.18 9.87
CA ARG A 83 -10.20 5.11 8.92
C ARG A 83 -10.99 5.30 7.62
N GLY A 84 -12.32 5.10 7.67
CA GLY A 84 -13.20 5.33 6.54
C GLY A 84 -13.34 6.82 6.28
N THR A 85 -13.29 7.22 5.00
CA THR A 85 -13.49 8.61 4.57
C THR A 85 -14.73 8.69 3.70
N VAL A 86 -15.76 9.39 4.17
CA VAL A 86 -17.00 9.56 3.41
C VAL A 86 -16.75 10.53 2.26
N ILE A 87 -17.21 10.13 1.07
CA ILE A 87 -17.09 10.88 -0.18
C ILE A 87 -18.38 11.65 -0.42
N GLU A 88 -19.50 10.94 -0.35
CA GLU A 88 -20.83 11.49 -0.58
C GLU A 88 -21.90 10.64 0.10
N GLU A 89 -23.05 11.27 0.31
CA GLU A 89 -24.28 10.67 0.80
C GLU A 89 -25.42 11.11 -0.11
N GLU A 90 -26.18 10.15 -0.63
CA GLU A 90 -27.32 10.38 -1.53
C GLU A 90 -28.58 9.75 -0.92
N GLN A 91 -29.67 10.51 -0.85
CA GLN A 91 -30.97 9.98 -0.45
C GLN A 91 -31.68 9.37 -1.66
N VAL A 92 -32.20 8.15 -1.49
CA VAL A 92 -32.94 7.46 -2.56
C VAL A 92 -34.36 8.03 -2.61
N ALA A 93 -34.62 8.84 -3.63
CA ALA A 93 -35.89 9.54 -3.80
C ALA A 93 -37.09 8.58 -3.72
N GLY A 94 -38.09 8.96 -2.91
CA GLY A 94 -39.31 8.17 -2.70
C GLY A 94 -39.17 7.02 -1.70
N THR A 95 -38.02 6.87 -1.04
CA THR A 95 -37.79 5.85 0.00
C THR A 95 -37.10 6.46 1.24
N PRO A 96 -37.17 5.83 2.42
CA PRO A 96 -36.44 6.28 3.61
C PRO A 96 -34.96 5.84 3.61
N LEU A 97 -34.40 5.46 2.46
CA LEU A 97 -33.05 4.93 2.33
C LEU A 97 -32.05 6.03 1.92
N SER A 98 -30.86 5.95 2.48
CA SER A 98 -29.68 6.71 2.08
C SER A 98 -28.57 5.76 1.65
N VAL A 99 -27.80 6.20 0.65
CA VAL A 99 -26.62 5.52 0.14
C VAL A 99 -25.41 6.36 0.51
N VAL A 100 -24.54 5.82 1.38
CA VAL A 100 -23.29 6.45 1.79
C VAL A 100 -22.15 5.80 1.03
N ARG A 101 -21.38 6.60 0.29
CA ARG A 101 -20.16 6.15 -0.38
C ARG A 101 -18.92 6.62 0.38
N ALA A 102 -18.02 5.69 0.68
CA ALA A 102 -16.83 5.97 1.45
C ALA A 102 -15.61 5.18 0.95
N HIS A 103 -14.42 5.77 1.09
CA HIS A 103 -13.17 5.06 0.96
C HIS A 103 -12.87 4.29 2.25
N LEU A 104 -12.63 2.98 2.15
CA LEU A 104 -12.32 2.10 3.27
C LEU A 104 -11.02 1.34 2.99
N PRO A 105 -9.96 1.50 3.79
CA PRO A 105 -8.75 0.68 3.63
C PRO A 105 -9.07 -0.80 3.79
N VAL A 106 -8.57 -1.65 2.88
CA VAL A 106 -8.87 -3.09 2.88
C VAL A 106 -8.40 -3.78 4.18
N ALA A 107 -7.31 -3.29 4.78
CA ALA A 107 -6.84 -3.81 6.07
C ALA A 107 -7.87 -3.61 7.20
N GLU A 108 -8.72 -2.59 7.10
CA GLU A 108 -9.77 -2.26 8.07
C GLU A 108 -11.11 -2.91 7.72
N SER A 109 -11.23 -3.59 6.58
CA SER A 109 -12.48 -4.24 6.16
C SER A 109 -12.73 -5.59 6.87
N PHE A 110 -11.73 -6.15 7.54
CA PHE A 110 -11.88 -7.40 8.27
C PHE A 110 -12.83 -7.21 9.47
N GLY A 111 -13.91 -8.00 9.49
CA GLY A 111 -14.99 -7.87 10.48
C GLY A 111 -15.87 -6.63 10.30
N PHE A 112 -15.72 -5.88 9.20
CA PHE A 112 -16.49 -4.67 8.92
C PHE A 112 -18.00 -4.93 8.89
N THR A 113 -18.45 -5.95 8.16
CA THR A 113 -19.89 -6.27 8.03
C THR A 113 -20.53 -6.59 9.38
N ALA A 114 -19.85 -7.35 10.24
CA ALA A 114 -20.36 -7.69 11.57
C ALA A 114 -20.45 -6.45 12.47
N HIS A 115 -19.43 -5.59 12.44
CA HIS A 115 -19.41 -4.33 13.19
C HIS A 115 -20.48 -3.35 12.71
N LEU A 116 -20.64 -3.19 11.39
CA LEU A 116 -21.67 -2.37 10.77
C LEU A 116 -23.06 -2.87 11.16
N ARG A 117 -23.29 -4.19 11.12
CA ARG A 117 -24.55 -4.80 11.56
C ARG A 117 -24.86 -4.45 13.01
N GLY A 118 -23.88 -4.50 13.91
CA GLY A 118 -24.04 -4.11 15.31
C GLY A 118 -24.44 -2.65 15.49
N MET A 119 -23.78 -1.73 14.76
CA MET A 119 -24.03 -0.29 14.87
C MET A 119 -25.35 0.18 14.23
N THR A 120 -25.88 -0.61 13.28
CA THR A 120 -27.08 -0.27 12.50
C THR A 120 -28.26 -1.20 12.79
N GLN A 121 -28.15 -2.04 13.82
CA GLN A 121 -29.13 -3.07 14.17
C GLN A 121 -29.47 -4.00 12.98
N GLY A 122 -28.53 -4.16 12.06
CA GLY A 122 -28.64 -4.97 10.85
C GLY A 122 -29.46 -4.36 9.72
N GLN A 123 -29.73 -3.05 9.77
CA GLN A 123 -30.46 -2.34 8.72
C GLN A 123 -29.57 -1.83 7.58
N ALA A 124 -28.24 -1.82 7.75
CA ALA A 124 -27.32 -1.39 6.71
C ALA A 124 -26.76 -2.55 5.87
N PHE A 125 -26.66 -2.32 4.57
CA PHE A 125 -26.18 -3.26 3.57
C PHE A 125 -24.93 -2.71 2.88
N PRO A 126 -23.73 -3.24 3.17
CA PRO A 126 -22.50 -2.79 2.54
C PRO A 126 -22.22 -3.57 1.24
N GLN A 127 -21.77 -2.85 0.21
CA GLN A 127 -21.07 -3.37 -0.96
C GLN A 127 -19.69 -2.74 -1.03
N CYS A 128 -18.67 -3.53 -1.34
CA CYS A 128 -17.30 -3.02 -1.43
C CYS A 128 -16.67 -3.48 -2.74
N VAL A 129 -16.14 -2.54 -3.50
CA VAL A 129 -15.38 -2.80 -4.73
C VAL A 129 -13.99 -2.18 -4.60
N PHE A 130 -12.98 -2.82 -5.18
CA PHE A 130 -11.65 -2.21 -5.25
C PHE A 130 -11.73 -0.90 -6.05
N ASP A 131 -11.18 0.16 -5.49
CA ASP A 131 -11.20 1.49 -6.10
C ASP A 131 -9.80 1.90 -6.53
N HIS A 132 -8.90 2.11 -5.56
CA HIS A 132 -7.53 2.51 -5.84
C HIS A 132 -6.52 2.01 -4.80
N TRP A 133 -5.25 2.30 -5.07
CA TRP A 133 -4.16 2.13 -4.12
C TRP A 133 -3.78 3.49 -3.55
N ALA A 134 -3.84 3.62 -2.23
CA ALA A 134 -3.45 4.84 -1.53
C ALA A 134 -2.06 4.68 -0.91
N ILE A 135 -1.32 5.78 -0.78
CA ILE A 135 -0.04 5.79 -0.07
C ILE A 135 -0.33 5.72 1.43
N VAL A 136 0.34 4.79 2.11
CA VAL A 136 0.28 4.70 3.58
C VAL A 136 1.08 5.85 4.17
N ASN A 137 0.46 6.56 5.12
CA ASN A 137 1.14 7.64 5.84
C ASN A 137 2.27 7.08 6.71
N GLY A 138 3.45 7.68 6.59
CA GLY A 138 4.64 7.33 7.37
C GLY A 138 5.80 6.83 6.52
N ASN A 139 7.01 6.94 7.08
CA ASN A 139 8.23 6.52 6.41
C ASN A 139 8.62 5.09 6.83
N PRO A 140 8.65 4.10 5.92
CA PRO A 140 9.06 2.74 6.25
C PRO A 140 10.54 2.62 6.67
N LEU A 141 11.39 3.59 6.31
CA LEU A 141 12.81 3.58 6.67
C LEU A 141 13.09 4.18 8.05
N GLU A 142 12.14 4.94 8.60
CA GLU A 142 12.28 5.57 9.91
C GLU A 142 11.99 4.56 11.02
N ALA A 143 12.99 4.29 11.85
CA ALA A 143 12.87 3.33 12.95
C ALA A 143 11.79 3.79 13.95
N GLY A 144 10.92 2.86 14.35
CA GLY A 144 9.84 3.13 15.31
C GLY A 144 8.56 3.72 14.69
N SER A 145 8.52 3.98 13.38
CA SER A 145 7.26 4.32 12.72
C SER A 145 6.36 3.08 12.61
N LYS A 146 5.03 3.26 12.70
CA LYS A 146 4.07 2.14 12.53
C LYS A 146 4.26 1.38 11.21
N VAL A 147 4.64 2.10 10.16
CA VAL A 147 4.92 1.54 8.84
C VAL A 147 6.21 0.72 8.86
N ASN A 148 7.24 1.17 9.58
CA ASN A 148 8.48 0.42 9.77
C ASN A 148 8.22 -0.90 10.51
N GLU A 149 7.48 -0.89 11.61
CA GLU A 149 7.09 -2.11 12.33
C GLU A 149 6.33 -3.11 11.45
N LEU A 150 5.39 -2.61 10.65
CA LEU A 150 4.69 -3.42 9.66
C LEU A 150 5.66 -4.03 8.63
N VAL A 151 6.62 -3.26 8.13
CA VAL A 151 7.64 -3.78 7.21
C VAL A 151 8.47 -4.87 7.88
N LEU A 152 8.98 -4.63 9.08
CA LEU A 152 9.81 -5.59 9.83
C LEU A 152 9.05 -6.89 10.13
N SER A 153 7.77 -6.81 10.51
CA SER A 153 6.94 -8.00 10.75
C SER A 153 6.72 -8.83 9.49
N ILE A 154 6.49 -8.19 8.33
CA ILE A 154 6.36 -8.88 7.04
C ILE A 154 7.70 -9.51 6.64
N ARG A 155 8.83 -8.84 6.87
CA ARG A 155 10.18 -9.38 6.59
C ARG A 155 10.45 -10.62 7.44
N LYS A 156 10.15 -10.57 8.74
CA LYS A 156 10.25 -11.72 9.65
C LYS A 156 9.39 -12.89 9.17
N ARG A 157 8.12 -12.64 8.82
CA ARG A 157 7.20 -13.66 8.30
C ARG A 157 7.71 -14.30 6.99
N LYS A 158 8.37 -13.52 6.12
CA LYS A 158 8.93 -13.99 4.85
C LYS A 158 10.29 -14.70 5.00
N GLY A 159 10.85 -14.78 6.21
CA GLY A 159 12.16 -15.40 6.43
C GLY A 159 13.32 -14.64 5.76
N ILE A 160 13.18 -13.32 5.56
CA ILE A 160 14.26 -12.47 5.03
C ILE A 160 14.90 -11.65 6.16
N LYS A 161 16.14 -11.16 5.96
CA LYS A 161 16.87 -10.33 6.93
C LYS A 161 15.94 -9.25 7.47
N VAL A 162 15.66 -9.29 8.77
CA VAL A 162 14.62 -8.47 9.39
C VAL A 162 14.97 -6.99 9.25
N GLN A 163 16.23 -6.65 9.54
CA GLN A 163 16.76 -5.31 9.33
C GLN A 163 16.66 -4.91 7.86
N LEU A 164 16.35 -3.63 7.64
CA LEU A 164 16.41 -3.03 6.32
C LEU A 164 17.88 -3.00 5.86
N PRO A 165 18.13 -3.25 4.56
CA PRO A 165 19.47 -3.17 4.02
C PRO A 165 19.95 -1.72 4.04
N ASP A 166 21.21 -1.52 4.40
CA ASP A 166 21.84 -0.20 4.37
C ASP A 166 22.17 0.21 2.93
N LEU A 167 22.21 1.53 2.67
CA LEU A 167 22.56 2.04 1.34
C LEU A 167 23.97 1.61 0.92
N ASN A 168 24.91 1.52 1.87
CA ASN A 168 26.27 1.08 1.59
C ASN A 168 26.36 -0.38 1.12
N GLU A 169 25.32 -1.21 1.33
CA GLU A 169 25.29 -2.57 0.77
C GLU A 169 25.15 -2.56 -0.77
N TYR A 170 24.65 -1.47 -1.37
CA TYR A 170 24.36 -1.35 -2.80
C TYR A 170 25.11 -0.24 -3.52
N LEU A 171 25.53 0.79 -2.78
CA LEU A 171 26.28 1.91 -3.33
C LEU A 171 27.77 1.57 -3.36
N ASP A 172 28.31 1.41 -4.56
CA ASP A 172 29.75 1.20 -4.77
C ASP A 172 30.42 2.59 -4.84
N LYS A 173 31.38 2.86 -3.95
CA LYS A 173 32.16 4.10 -3.93
C LYS A 173 33.40 3.91 -4.82
N LEU A 174 33.72 4.95 -5.60
CA LEU A 174 34.98 5.04 -6.36
C LEU A 174 36.17 5.26 -5.42
#